data_AF-A0A7S2Q463-F1
#
_entry.id   AF-A0A7S2Q463-F1
#
_cell.length_a   1.000
_cell.length_b   1.000
_cell.length_c   1.000
_cell.angle_alpha   90.00
_cell.angle_beta   90.00
_cell.angle_gamma   90.00
#
_symmetry.space_group_name_H-M   'P 1'
#
loop_
_entity.id
_entity.type
_entity.pdbx_description
1 polymer ?
#
loop_
_entity_poly.entity_id
_entity_poly.type
_entity_poly.pdbx_seq_one_letter_code
_entity_poly.pdbx_strand_id
1 'polypeptide(L)'
;VGMVVFVSFCIHYAQYRIPHVEWQTNKASDTPADYAVWVTALPKYLDSCIHEDYVAQLRDHFQMILQRCSEGSIFDADAVQDVVIVRDYEGAIMDFTEQGRLLHCIDNALALSECAAARCEERVAARQRKAIKCLEQKLHVIEKRLRHQLSKYDEERGCCSAFVTFKHQEHQRRVLDEYRFSRHWLFRPCQRTRLRLAGRPIKVSRACEPTDLYWENLDFPRWRRSVRKAVVLLLTILVLIVHSLTIVSLQSRFHVAEVIQETTWVIEHARSSGSDSLEFRSWGLYSSHRCARDAPNSRTTWTTARVFSASGDFSNGTLFPDAWRASPGSDSAPAWIGIQ
;
A
#
# COMPACT_ATOMS: atom_id res chain seq x y z
N VAL A 1 -21.35 -11.98 -1.87
CA VAL A 1 -20.80 -12.90 -2.90
C VAL A 1 -19.63 -12.29 -3.67
N GLY A 2 -19.77 -11.10 -4.28
CA GLY A 2 -18.70 -10.47 -5.08
C GLY A 2 -17.33 -10.31 -4.40
N MET A 3 -17.28 -9.80 -3.16
CA MET A 3 -16.01 -9.67 -2.42
C MET A 3 -15.34 -11.01 -2.12
N VAL A 4 -16.12 -12.06 -1.80
CA VAL A 4 -15.57 -13.39 -1.51
C VAL A 4 -14.97 -14.01 -2.76
N VAL A 5 -15.62 -13.87 -3.92
CA VAL A 5 -15.10 -14.32 -5.21
C VAL A 5 -13.81 -13.56 -5.57
N PHE A 6 -13.79 -12.24 -5.39
CA PHE A 6 -12.59 -11.43 -5.66
C PHE A 6 -11.42 -11.82 -4.75
N VAL A 7 -11.64 -11.96 -3.44
CA VAL A 7 -10.59 -12.37 -2.50
C VAL A 7 -10.09 -13.78 -2.82
N SER A 8 -10.99 -14.72 -3.15
CA SER A 8 -10.61 -16.08 -3.55
C SER A 8 -9.78 -16.08 -4.84
N PHE A 9 -10.15 -15.26 -5.84
CA PHE A 9 -9.37 -15.07 -7.04
C PHE A 9 -7.99 -14.48 -6.74
N CYS A 10 -7.89 -13.45 -5.89
CA CYS A 10 -6.61 -12.87 -5.49
C CYS A 10 -5.71 -13.88 -4.78
N ILE A 11 -6.28 -14.70 -3.87
CA ILE A 11 -5.54 -15.77 -3.19
C ILE A 11 -5.07 -16.82 -4.21
N HIS A 12 -5.95 -17.29 -5.10
CA HIS A 12 -5.60 -18.25 -6.14
C HIS A 12 -4.52 -17.71 -7.08
N TYR A 13 -4.67 -16.48 -7.55
CA TYR A 13 -3.70 -15.83 -8.43
C TYR A 13 -2.34 -15.68 -7.73
N ALA A 14 -2.32 -15.22 -6.47
CA ALA A 14 -1.11 -15.04 -5.70
C ALA A 14 -0.39 -16.36 -5.37
N GLN A 15 -1.14 -17.42 -5.09
CA GLN A 15 -0.57 -18.71 -4.70
C GLN A 15 -0.18 -19.60 -5.88
N TYR A 16 -0.87 -19.51 -7.03
CA TYR A 16 -0.65 -20.43 -8.15
C TYR A 16 -0.08 -19.75 -9.39
N ARG A 17 -0.63 -18.61 -9.83
CA ARG A 17 -0.20 -17.97 -11.08
C ARG A 17 1.14 -17.29 -10.93
N ILE A 18 1.36 -16.54 -9.85
CA ILE A 18 2.66 -15.85 -9.63
C ILE A 18 3.82 -16.87 -9.56
N PRO A 19 3.78 -17.93 -8.73
CA PRO A 19 4.90 -18.86 -8.66
C PRO A 19 5.11 -19.67 -9.95
N HIS A 20 4.03 -19.96 -10.69
CA HIS A 20 4.13 -20.68 -11.95
C HIS A 20 4.81 -19.84 -13.04
N VAL A 21 4.44 -18.55 -13.17
CA VAL A 21 5.09 -17.64 -14.11
C VAL A 21 6.55 -17.41 -13.71
N GLU A 22 6.82 -17.19 -12.42
CA GLU A 22 8.18 -17.07 -11.89
C GLU A 22 9.01 -18.32 -12.20
N TRP A 23 8.44 -19.52 -12.04
CA TRP A 23 9.12 -20.78 -12.38
C TRP A 23 9.43 -20.89 -13.88
N GLN A 24 8.49 -20.52 -14.76
CA GLN A 24 8.72 -20.56 -16.20
C GLN A 24 9.82 -19.59 -16.63
N THR A 25 9.82 -18.36 -16.10
CA THR A 25 10.85 -17.36 -16.38
C THR A 25 12.21 -17.82 -15.84
N ASN A 26 12.28 -18.26 -14.58
CA ASN A 26 13.52 -18.73 -13.97
C ASN A 26 14.08 -19.98 -14.67
N LYS A 27 13.23 -20.82 -15.27
CA LYS A 27 13.69 -21.97 -16.06
C LYS A 27 14.29 -21.54 -17.41
N ALA A 28 13.87 -20.39 -17.94
CA ALA A 28 14.30 -19.89 -19.24
C ALA A 28 15.54 -18.97 -19.15
N SER A 29 15.79 -18.37 -17.99
CA SER A 29 16.90 -17.44 -17.77
C SER A 29 17.70 -17.83 -16.53
N ASP A 30 18.97 -18.19 -16.73
CA ASP A 30 19.92 -18.28 -15.63
C ASP A 30 20.27 -16.86 -15.18
N THR A 31 20.00 -16.54 -13.91
CA THR A 31 20.33 -15.22 -13.37
C THR A 31 21.40 -15.30 -12.29
N PRO A 32 22.17 -14.22 -12.04
CA PRO A 32 23.14 -14.19 -10.94
C PRO A 32 22.53 -14.54 -9.58
N ALA A 33 21.24 -14.23 -9.36
CA ALA A 33 20.53 -14.54 -8.13
C ALA A 33 20.31 -16.04 -7.90
N ASP A 34 20.36 -16.88 -8.94
CA ASP A 34 20.33 -18.35 -8.81
C ASP A 34 21.61 -18.93 -8.21
N TYR A 35 22.72 -18.19 -8.29
CA TYR A 35 24.02 -18.62 -7.79
C TYR A 35 24.41 -17.93 -6.48
N ALA A 36 23.67 -16.89 -6.06
CA ALA A 36 24.03 -16.07 -4.92
C ALA A 36 23.06 -16.21 -3.73
N VAL A 37 23.60 -16.15 -2.52
CA VAL A 37 22.81 -16.00 -1.28
C VAL A 37 23.11 -14.67 -0.61
N TRP A 38 22.07 -14.05 -0.08
CA TRP A 38 22.17 -12.87 0.76
C TRP A 38 22.20 -13.26 2.23
N VAL A 39 23.31 -12.91 2.88
CA VAL A 39 23.59 -13.19 4.28
C VAL A 39 23.37 -11.92 5.09
N THR A 40 22.44 -11.97 6.02
CA THR A 40 22.11 -10.88 6.95
C THR A 40 22.30 -11.34 8.39
N ALA A 41 22.21 -10.39 9.34
CA ALA A 41 22.43 -10.65 10.77
C ALA A 41 23.87 -10.97 11.12
N LEU A 42 24.77 -10.54 10.25
CA LEU A 42 26.20 -10.57 10.46
C LEU A 42 26.59 -9.69 11.66
N PRO A 43 27.55 -10.14 12.50
CA PRO A 43 28.18 -9.23 13.46
C PRO A 43 28.83 -8.06 12.71
N LYS A 44 28.67 -6.85 13.25
CA LYS A 44 29.29 -5.64 12.70
C LYS A 44 30.82 -5.76 12.65
N TYR A 45 31.39 -6.34 13.69
CA TYR A 45 32.82 -6.53 13.91
C TYR A 45 33.03 -7.97 14.36
N LEU A 46 34.08 -8.62 13.85
CA LEU A 46 34.55 -9.89 14.39
C LEU A 46 35.41 -9.61 15.64
N ASP A 47 35.59 -10.62 16.48
CA ASP A 47 36.41 -10.49 17.69
C ASP A 47 37.90 -10.33 17.33
N SER A 48 38.32 -10.84 16.16
CA SER A 48 39.59 -10.47 15.55
C SER A 48 39.47 -9.04 15.00
N CYS A 49 40.38 -8.16 15.42
CA CYS A 49 40.38 -6.74 15.07
C CYS A 49 40.52 -6.45 13.56
N ILE A 50 40.66 -7.48 12.73
CA ILE A 50 41.00 -7.41 11.31
C ILE A 50 39.79 -7.83 10.49
N HIS A 51 39.31 -6.91 9.65
CA HIS A 51 38.15 -7.13 8.80
C HIS A 51 38.43 -7.95 7.54
N GLU A 52 39.70 -8.10 7.14
CA GLU A 52 40.10 -8.95 6.01
C GLU A 52 39.70 -10.42 6.24
N ASP A 53 39.77 -10.88 7.48
CA ASP A 53 39.39 -12.25 7.88
C ASP A 53 37.90 -12.54 7.64
N TYR A 54 37.06 -11.51 7.52
CA TYR A 54 35.62 -11.68 7.39
C TYR A 54 35.24 -12.44 6.11
N VAL A 55 35.94 -12.14 5.02
CA VAL A 55 35.73 -12.79 3.72
C VAL A 55 36.15 -14.25 3.80
N ALA A 56 37.34 -14.52 4.35
CA ALA A 56 37.85 -15.87 4.55
C ALA A 56 36.95 -16.70 5.47
N GLN A 57 36.58 -16.17 6.63
CA GLN A 57 35.70 -16.86 7.58
C GLN A 57 34.33 -17.18 6.99
N LEU A 58 33.74 -16.28 6.19
CA LEU A 58 32.49 -16.56 5.50
C LEU A 58 32.67 -17.67 4.44
N ARG A 59 33.73 -17.60 3.64
CA ARG A 59 34.05 -18.60 2.62
C ARG A 59 34.21 -19.98 3.26
N ASP A 60 35.06 -20.08 4.28
CA ASP A 60 35.34 -21.32 5.01
C ASP A 60 34.07 -21.88 5.68
N HIS A 61 33.27 -20.98 6.27
CA HIS A 61 32.00 -21.35 6.91
C HIS A 61 31.01 -21.98 5.92
N PHE A 62 30.84 -21.40 4.73
CA PHE A 62 29.94 -21.98 3.72
C PHE A 62 30.53 -23.23 3.05
N GLN A 63 31.85 -23.30 2.84
CA GLN A 63 32.51 -24.52 2.38
C GLN A 63 32.32 -25.67 3.37
N MET A 64 32.51 -25.44 4.67
CA MET A 64 32.28 -26.44 5.72
C MET A 64 30.83 -26.95 5.73
N ILE A 65 29.85 -26.06 5.50
CA ILE A 65 28.44 -26.47 5.43
C ILE A 65 28.19 -27.36 4.22
N LEU A 66 28.73 -26.99 3.05
CA LEU A 66 28.61 -27.77 1.84
C LEU A 66 29.30 -29.14 1.94
N GLN A 67 30.48 -29.22 2.57
CA GLN A 67 31.17 -30.47 2.86
C GLN A 67 30.26 -31.45 3.60
N ARG A 68 29.58 -30.98 4.65
CA ARG A 68 28.68 -31.83 5.46
C ARG A 68 27.41 -32.23 4.73
N CYS A 69 26.87 -31.35 3.87
CA CYS A 69 25.72 -31.69 3.04
C CYS A 69 26.08 -32.65 1.89
N SER A 70 27.37 -32.82 1.60
CA SER A 70 27.87 -33.60 0.47
C SER A 70 28.23 -35.04 0.80
N GLU A 71 27.86 -35.57 1.98
CA GLU A 71 28.09 -36.98 2.35
C GLU A 71 27.50 -37.93 1.27
N GLY A 72 28.36 -38.38 0.33
CA GLY A 72 28.01 -39.22 -0.83
C GLY A 72 28.16 -38.58 -2.23
N SER A 73 28.44 -37.28 -2.34
CA SER A 73 28.71 -36.58 -3.61
C SER A 73 30.15 -36.07 -3.69
N ILE A 74 30.66 -35.82 -4.91
CA ILE A 74 31.99 -35.25 -5.14
C ILE A 74 32.09 -33.91 -4.40
N PHE A 75 33.06 -33.82 -3.47
CA PHE A 75 33.36 -32.57 -2.78
C PHE A 75 34.00 -31.58 -3.75
N ASP A 76 33.34 -30.44 -3.96
CA ASP A 76 33.90 -29.32 -4.73
C ASP A 76 34.59 -28.35 -3.76
N ALA A 77 35.92 -28.34 -3.77
CA ALA A 77 36.73 -27.45 -2.94
C ALA A 77 36.45 -25.96 -3.24
N ASP A 78 36.08 -25.67 -4.49
CA ASP A 78 35.85 -24.31 -4.99
C ASP A 78 34.36 -24.03 -5.18
N ALA A 79 33.51 -24.65 -4.35
CA ALA A 79 32.07 -24.45 -4.41
C ALA A 79 31.64 -22.99 -4.16
N VAL A 80 32.39 -22.26 -3.33
CA VAL A 80 32.20 -20.82 -3.06
C VAL A 80 33.17 -20.03 -3.94
N GLN A 81 32.64 -19.32 -4.94
CA GLN A 81 33.43 -18.55 -5.89
C GLN A 81 33.81 -17.19 -5.29
N ASP A 82 32.82 -16.44 -4.83
CA ASP A 82 33.01 -15.06 -4.40
C ASP A 82 32.20 -14.70 -3.15
N VAL A 83 32.72 -13.76 -2.37
CA VAL A 83 32.10 -13.24 -1.15
C VAL A 83 32.26 -11.72 -1.14
N VAL A 84 31.17 -11.02 -1.37
CA VAL A 84 31.11 -9.55 -1.38
C VAL A 84 30.47 -9.06 -0.09
N ILE A 85 31.19 -8.25 0.68
CA ILE A 85 30.70 -7.69 1.94
C ILE A 85 30.05 -6.34 1.68
N VAL A 86 28.86 -6.14 2.24
CA VAL A 86 28.15 -4.86 2.27
C VAL A 86 28.48 -4.14 3.57
N ARG A 87 29.10 -2.96 3.46
CA ARG A 87 29.51 -2.12 4.58
C ARG A 87 28.45 -1.06 4.92
N ASP A 88 28.51 -0.55 6.14
CA ASP A 88 27.73 0.62 6.60
C ASP A 88 28.45 1.89 6.14
N TYR A 89 27.89 2.57 5.14
CA TYR A 89 28.32 3.89 4.65
C TYR A 89 27.52 5.03 5.30
N GLU A 90 26.74 4.74 6.34
CA GLU A 90 26.01 5.72 7.15
C GLU A 90 25.03 6.62 6.37
N GLY A 91 24.60 6.22 5.17
CA GLY A 91 23.77 7.02 4.27
C GLY A 91 24.53 7.69 3.13
N ALA A 92 25.84 7.48 2.99
CA ALA A 92 26.64 8.12 1.95
C ALA A 92 26.15 7.74 0.54
N ILE A 93 25.57 6.55 0.36
CA ILE A 93 25.00 6.13 -0.93
C ILE A 93 23.91 7.12 -1.38
N MET A 94 23.04 7.56 -0.46
CA MET A 94 22.03 8.57 -0.76
C MET A 94 22.64 9.93 -1.12
N ASP A 95 23.74 10.31 -0.45
CA ASP A 95 24.45 11.55 -0.75
C ASP A 95 25.10 11.49 -2.15
N PHE A 96 25.61 10.33 -2.59
CA PHE A 96 26.10 10.13 -3.97
C PHE A 96 24.98 10.21 -5.01
N THR A 97 23.82 9.58 -4.76
CA THR A 97 22.66 9.68 -5.67
C THR A 97 22.18 11.12 -5.79
N GLU A 98 22.10 11.84 -4.67
CA GLU A 98 21.74 13.26 -4.66
C GLU A 98 22.79 14.13 -5.37
N GLN A 99 24.08 13.82 -5.21
CA GLN A 99 25.16 14.48 -5.97
C GLN A 99 24.95 14.34 -7.48
N GLY A 100 24.69 13.12 -7.97
CA GLY A 100 24.41 12.87 -9.38
C GLY A 100 23.18 13.63 -9.89
N ARG A 101 22.11 13.70 -9.07
CA ARG A 101 20.92 14.49 -9.40
C ARG A 101 21.22 15.99 -9.49
N LEU A 102 22.01 16.54 -8.57
CA LEU A 102 22.41 17.95 -8.60
C LEU A 102 23.27 18.28 -9.82
N LEU A 103 24.23 17.42 -10.17
CA LEU A 103 25.06 17.60 -11.37
C LEU A 103 24.20 17.64 -12.64
N HIS A 104 23.28 16.68 -12.77
CA HIS A 104 22.33 16.69 -13.89
C HIS A 104 21.44 17.95 -13.90
N CYS A 105 21.02 18.47 -12.75
CA CYS A 105 20.29 19.74 -12.68
C CYS A 105 21.16 20.94 -13.11
N ILE A 106 22.45 20.95 -12.76
CA ILE A 106 23.40 21.99 -13.16
C ILE A 106 23.58 21.98 -14.69
N ASP A 107 23.81 20.81 -15.28
CA ASP A 107 24.00 20.65 -16.73
C ASP A 107 22.78 21.14 -17.51
N ASN A 108 21.58 20.77 -17.05
CA ASN A 108 20.33 21.25 -17.66
C ASN A 108 20.16 22.78 -17.52
N ALA A 109 20.49 23.35 -16.36
CA ALA A 109 20.39 24.79 -16.14
C ALA A 109 21.41 25.57 -16.98
N LEU A 110 22.61 25.01 -17.20
CA LEU A 110 23.63 25.55 -18.10
C LEU A 110 23.12 25.58 -19.55
N ALA A 111 22.62 24.44 -20.05
CA ALA A 111 22.07 24.36 -21.41
C ALA A 111 20.92 25.36 -21.63
N LEU A 112 20.03 25.52 -20.64
CA LEU A 112 18.93 26.51 -20.69
C LEU A 112 19.46 27.96 -20.64
N SER A 113 20.48 28.23 -19.82
CA SER A 113 21.12 29.54 -19.75
C SER A 113 21.76 29.94 -21.08
N GLU A 114 22.43 29.00 -21.75
CA GLU A 114 23.05 29.20 -23.07
C GLU A 114 21.99 29.45 -24.15
N CYS A 115 20.93 28.63 -24.18
CA CYS A 115 19.81 28.84 -25.10
C CYS A 115 19.13 30.21 -24.92
N ALA A 116 18.91 30.62 -23.66
CA ALA A 116 18.33 31.92 -23.35
C ALA A 116 19.25 33.08 -23.75
N ALA A 117 20.58 32.93 -23.54
CA ALA A 117 21.56 33.91 -23.97
C ALA A 117 21.58 34.05 -25.51
N ALA A 118 21.51 32.94 -26.25
CA ALA A 118 21.42 32.95 -27.71
C ALA A 118 20.16 33.62 -28.25
N ARG A 119 19.07 33.63 -27.47
CA ARG A 119 17.80 34.32 -27.80
C ARG A 119 17.73 35.77 -27.29
N CYS A 120 18.81 36.30 -26.72
CA CYS A 120 18.84 37.63 -26.09
C CYS A 120 17.87 37.77 -24.90
N GLU A 121 17.47 36.68 -24.25
CA GLU A 121 16.59 36.68 -23.07
C GLU A 121 17.39 36.84 -21.77
N GLU A 122 18.03 38.00 -21.58
CA GLU A 122 18.97 38.24 -20.47
C GLU A 122 18.38 37.97 -19.08
N ARG A 123 17.09 38.30 -18.87
CA ARG A 123 16.41 38.04 -17.59
C ARG A 123 16.31 36.55 -17.27
N VAL A 124 16.10 35.71 -18.28
CA VAL A 124 16.00 34.25 -18.12
C VAL A 124 17.38 33.67 -17.88
N ALA A 125 18.38 34.07 -18.67
CA ALA A 125 19.77 33.66 -18.47
C ALA A 125 20.30 34.05 -17.07
N ALA A 126 20.02 35.27 -16.60
CA ALA A 126 20.40 35.72 -15.26
C ALA A 126 19.73 34.91 -14.14
N ARG A 127 18.47 34.49 -14.32
CA ARG A 127 17.78 33.59 -13.36
C ARG A 127 18.43 32.22 -13.32
N GLN A 128 18.76 31.63 -14.49
CA GLN A 128 19.42 30.33 -14.55
C GLN A 128 20.81 30.38 -13.92
N ARG A 129 21.60 31.42 -14.19
CA ARG A 129 22.92 31.62 -13.52
C ARG A 129 22.82 31.70 -12.00
N LYS A 130 21.77 32.33 -11.45
CA LYS A 130 21.52 32.33 -10.00
C LYS A 130 21.13 30.94 -9.50
N ALA A 131 20.33 30.19 -10.25
CA ALA A 131 19.95 28.82 -9.90
C ALA A 131 21.17 27.89 -9.89
N ILE A 132 22.05 27.98 -10.90
CA ILE A 132 23.31 27.23 -10.97
C ILE A 132 24.16 27.48 -9.71
N LYS A 133 24.39 28.74 -9.34
CA LYS A 133 25.13 29.09 -8.11
C LYS A 133 24.51 28.47 -6.85
N CYS A 134 23.18 28.44 -6.75
CA CYS A 134 22.50 27.80 -5.61
C CYS A 134 22.68 26.27 -5.62
N LEU A 135 22.65 25.63 -6.79
CA LEU A 135 22.90 24.19 -6.93
C LEU A 135 24.36 23.84 -6.61
N GLU A 136 25.33 24.62 -7.07
CA GLU A 136 26.75 24.47 -6.74
C GLU A 136 27.01 24.56 -5.23
N GLN A 137 26.35 25.50 -4.54
CA GLN A 137 26.44 25.60 -3.09
C GLN A 137 25.91 24.34 -2.39
N LYS A 138 24.79 23.77 -2.87
CA LYS A 138 24.25 22.50 -2.34
C LYS A 138 25.19 21.34 -2.62
N LEU A 139 25.77 21.29 -3.83
CA LEU A 139 26.75 20.28 -4.23
C LEU A 139 27.97 20.31 -3.30
N HIS A 140 28.50 21.50 -3.01
CA HIS A 140 29.62 21.66 -2.07
C HIS A 140 29.31 21.16 -0.65
N VAL A 141 28.08 21.33 -0.17
CA VAL A 141 27.65 20.79 1.13
C VAL A 141 27.61 19.26 1.11
N ILE A 142 27.18 18.65 0.01
CA ILE A 142 27.18 17.18 -0.16
C ILE A 142 28.62 16.67 -0.25
N GLU A 143 29.47 17.29 -1.07
CA GLU A 143 30.87 16.90 -1.20
C GLU A 143 31.61 16.92 0.14
N LYS A 144 31.37 17.94 0.98
CA LYS A 144 31.95 17.98 2.32
C LYS A 144 31.55 16.78 3.17
N ARG A 145 30.28 16.36 3.10
CA ARG A 145 29.79 15.17 3.82
C ARG A 145 30.40 13.88 3.26
N LEU A 146 30.49 13.78 1.94
CA LEU A 146 31.11 12.63 1.26
C LEU A 146 32.61 12.52 1.55
N ARG A 147 33.37 13.62 1.58
CA ARG A 147 34.81 13.61 1.91
C ARG A 147 35.08 12.98 3.27
N HIS A 148 34.25 13.26 4.27
CA HIS A 148 34.38 12.65 5.60
C HIS A 148 34.14 11.12 5.56
N GLN A 149 33.25 10.65 4.69
CA GLN A 149 33.01 9.22 4.53
C GLN A 149 34.13 8.54 3.74
N LEU A 150 34.62 9.19 2.67
CA LEU A 150 35.75 8.71 1.86
C LEU A 150 37.05 8.61 2.65
N SER A 151 37.24 9.42 3.69
CA SER A 151 38.43 9.33 4.55
C SER A 151 38.42 8.12 5.50
N LYS A 152 37.27 7.48 5.73
CA LYS A 152 37.18 6.27 6.55
C LYS A 152 37.63 5.06 5.72
N TYR A 153 38.56 4.27 6.24
CA TYR A 153 38.94 3.00 5.62
C TYR A 153 37.75 2.02 5.62
N ASP A 154 37.65 1.19 4.59
CA ASP A 154 36.56 0.21 4.48
C ASP A 154 36.57 -0.82 5.62
N GLU A 155 37.75 -1.07 6.20
CA GLU A 155 37.92 -1.93 7.36
C GLU A 155 37.28 -1.34 8.61
N GLU A 156 37.33 -0.02 8.82
CA GLU A 156 36.71 0.60 10.00
C GLU A 156 35.17 0.53 9.96
N ARG A 157 34.61 0.26 8.77
CA ARG A 157 33.17 0.21 8.55
C ARG A 157 32.60 -1.14 8.97
N GLY A 158 31.57 -1.06 9.80
CA GLY A 158 30.83 -2.25 10.24
C GLY A 158 30.22 -3.02 9.07
N CYS A 159 30.23 -4.34 9.17
CA CYS A 159 29.56 -5.22 8.22
C CYS A 159 28.03 -5.18 8.43
N CYS A 160 27.27 -4.93 7.36
CA CYS A 160 25.80 -4.95 7.37
C CYS A 160 25.24 -6.30 6.90
N SER A 161 25.74 -6.77 5.77
CA SER A 161 25.35 -8.01 5.11
C SER A 161 26.47 -8.48 4.17
N ALA A 162 26.34 -9.68 3.62
CA ALA A 162 27.24 -10.17 2.57
C ALA A 162 26.44 -10.88 1.49
N PHE A 163 26.98 -10.92 0.28
CA PHE A 163 26.52 -11.76 -0.81
C PHE A 163 27.58 -12.82 -1.06
N VAL A 164 27.15 -14.08 -1.10
CA VAL A 164 28.03 -15.22 -1.35
C VAL A 164 27.58 -15.90 -2.62
N THR A 165 28.47 -15.97 -3.60
CA THR A 165 28.23 -16.55 -4.91
C THR A 165 28.85 -17.93 -4.99
N PHE A 166 28.06 -18.91 -5.41
CA PHE A 166 28.46 -20.30 -5.57
C PHE A 166 28.73 -20.62 -7.03
N LYS A 167 29.54 -21.64 -7.27
CA LYS A 167 29.86 -22.15 -8.61
C LYS A 167 28.65 -22.80 -9.29
N HIS A 168 27.78 -23.45 -8.51
CA HIS A 168 26.62 -24.19 -9.00
C HIS A 168 25.36 -23.83 -8.18
N GLN A 169 24.21 -23.76 -8.87
CA GLN A 169 22.90 -23.49 -8.25
C GLN A 169 22.53 -24.55 -7.19
N GLU A 170 22.98 -25.80 -7.37
CA GLU A 170 22.76 -26.86 -6.38
C GLU A 170 23.40 -26.54 -5.01
N HIS A 171 24.59 -25.96 -5.00
CA HIS A 171 25.26 -25.56 -3.74
C HIS A 171 24.46 -24.48 -3.03
N GLN A 172 24.00 -23.46 -3.77
CA GLN A 172 23.13 -22.42 -3.26
C GLN A 172 21.86 -23.01 -2.64
N ARG A 173 21.18 -23.92 -3.35
CA ARG A 173 19.96 -24.58 -2.88
C ARG A 173 20.18 -25.43 -1.63
N ARG A 174 21.28 -26.20 -1.56
CA ARG A 174 21.65 -27.01 -0.38
C ARG A 174 21.90 -26.13 0.84
N VAL A 175 22.63 -25.02 0.67
CA VAL A 175 22.84 -24.04 1.74
C VAL A 175 21.50 -23.44 2.19
N LEU A 176 20.63 -23.03 1.26
CA LEU A 176 19.33 -22.47 1.61
C LEU A 176 18.44 -23.45 2.38
N ASP A 177 18.49 -24.76 2.08
CA ASP A 177 17.73 -25.78 2.83
C ASP A 177 18.28 -25.97 4.26
N GLU A 178 19.60 -26.04 4.45
CA GLU A 178 20.21 -26.07 5.79
C GLU A 178 19.82 -24.82 6.62
N TYR A 179 19.71 -23.67 5.96
CA TYR A 179 19.31 -22.41 6.57
C TYR A 179 17.80 -22.15 6.58
N ARG A 180 16.94 -23.12 6.22
CA ARG A 180 15.49 -22.90 6.09
C ARG A 180 14.83 -22.29 7.33
N PHE A 181 15.27 -22.72 8.51
CA PHE A 181 14.74 -22.23 9.79
C PHE A 181 15.33 -20.88 10.22
N SER A 182 16.47 -20.45 9.66
CA SER A 182 17.11 -19.17 10.00
C SER A 182 16.29 -17.94 9.58
N ARG A 183 15.33 -18.13 8.66
CA ARG A 183 14.43 -17.08 8.18
C ARG A 183 13.43 -16.63 9.24
N HIS A 184 13.08 -17.54 10.16
CA HIS A 184 12.10 -17.30 11.22
C HIS A 184 12.77 -16.72 12.47
N TRP A 185 12.27 -15.59 12.95
CA TRP A 185 12.85 -14.90 14.11
C TRP A 185 12.78 -15.75 15.39
N LEU A 186 11.75 -16.57 15.54
CA LEU A 186 11.52 -17.46 16.69
C LEU A 186 12.57 -18.57 16.80
N PHE A 187 12.98 -19.18 15.68
CA PHE A 187 13.92 -20.30 15.67
C PHE A 187 15.38 -19.86 15.60
N ARG A 188 15.63 -18.56 15.38
CA ARG A 188 16.98 -18.01 15.24
C ARG A 188 17.88 -18.22 16.47
N PRO A 189 17.42 -18.05 17.73
CA PRO A 189 18.23 -18.35 18.92
C PRO A 189 18.58 -19.83 19.07
N CYS A 190 17.78 -20.72 18.49
CA CYS A 190 17.95 -22.18 18.52
C CYS A 190 18.74 -22.72 17.32
N GLN A 191 19.34 -21.85 16.50
CA GLN A 191 20.15 -22.25 15.36
C GLN A 191 21.34 -23.12 15.83
N ARG A 192 21.55 -24.27 15.17
CA ARG A 192 22.67 -25.19 15.46
C ARG A 192 23.99 -24.44 15.44
N THR A 193 24.90 -24.76 16.37
CA THR A 193 26.20 -24.09 16.51
C THR A 193 27.00 -24.06 15.21
N ARG A 194 26.98 -25.16 14.44
CA ARG A 194 27.62 -25.26 13.12
C ARG A 194 27.13 -24.26 12.06
N LEU A 195 25.91 -23.72 12.21
CA LEU A 195 25.32 -22.77 11.27
C LEU A 195 25.54 -21.32 11.70
N ARG A 196 26.17 -21.11 12.87
CA ARG A 196 26.49 -19.78 13.41
C ARG A 196 27.88 -19.36 12.96
N LEU A 197 28.02 -18.09 12.61
CA LEU A 197 29.30 -17.50 12.28
C LEU A 197 29.85 -16.83 13.56
N ALA A 198 31.06 -17.21 13.99
CA ALA A 198 31.66 -16.72 15.23
C ALA A 198 30.69 -16.80 16.44
N GLY A 199 29.99 -17.93 16.58
CA GLY A 199 29.02 -18.16 17.65
C GLY A 199 27.70 -17.37 17.55
N ARG A 200 27.56 -16.48 16.56
CA ARG A 200 26.36 -15.66 16.36
C ARG A 200 25.45 -16.20 15.26
N PRO A 201 24.13 -16.17 15.46
CA PRO A 201 23.20 -16.68 14.46
C PRO A 201 23.09 -15.74 13.26
N ILE A 202 23.32 -16.29 12.06
CA ILE A 202 23.18 -15.57 10.79
C ILE A 202 21.90 -15.97 10.08
N LYS A 203 21.35 -15.06 9.27
CA LYS A 203 20.18 -15.30 8.44
C LYS A 203 20.62 -15.37 6.99
N VAL A 204 20.36 -16.50 6.33
CA VAL A 204 20.66 -16.69 4.91
C VAL A 204 19.34 -16.72 4.13
N SER A 205 19.30 -15.99 3.02
CA SER A 205 18.18 -15.94 2.09
C SER A 205 18.70 -15.96 0.66
N ARG A 206 17.86 -16.32 -0.30
CA ARG A 206 18.18 -16.14 -1.73
C ARG A 206 18.50 -14.67 -1.99
N ALA A 207 19.54 -14.39 -2.78
CA ALA A 207 19.81 -13.03 -3.24
C ALA A 207 18.70 -12.58 -4.20
N CYS A 208 18.45 -11.27 -4.28
CA CYS A 208 17.61 -10.72 -5.36
C CYS A 208 18.47 -10.43 -6.59
N GLU A 209 17.84 -10.13 -7.71
CA GLU A 209 18.56 -9.64 -8.88
C GLU A 209 19.32 -8.35 -8.54
N PRO A 210 20.49 -8.12 -9.18
CA PRO A 210 21.25 -6.88 -8.98
C PRO A 210 20.42 -5.62 -9.30
N THR A 211 19.50 -5.69 -10.25
CA THR A 211 18.60 -4.59 -10.63
C THR A 211 17.52 -4.31 -9.59
N ASP A 212 17.13 -5.32 -8.82
CA ASP A 212 16.11 -5.20 -7.76
C ASP A 212 16.74 -4.79 -6.42
N LEU A 213 18.07 -4.69 -6.38
CA LEU A 213 18.80 -4.38 -5.16
C LEU A 213 18.82 -2.87 -4.90
N TYR A 214 17.99 -2.44 -3.94
CA TYR A 214 17.99 -1.07 -3.44
C TYR A 214 19.15 -0.83 -2.49
N TRP A 215 20.31 -0.45 -3.05
CA TRP A 215 21.54 -0.18 -2.30
C TRP A 215 21.35 0.87 -1.19
N GLU A 216 20.50 1.87 -1.40
CA GLU A 216 20.22 2.91 -0.40
C GLU A 216 19.58 2.32 0.86
N ASN A 217 18.80 1.24 0.73
CA ASN A 217 18.14 0.58 1.85
C ASN A 217 19.05 -0.40 2.60
N LEU A 218 20.11 -0.86 1.96
CA LEU A 218 21.10 -1.74 2.58
C LEU A 218 22.00 -0.98 3.56
N ASP A 219 22.28 0.28 3.25
CA ASP A 219 23.20 1.16 3.98
C ASP A 219 22.79 1.44 5.43
N PHE A 220 21.49 1.39 5.74
CA PHE A 220 21.03 1.75 7.08
C PHE A 220 21.17 0.61 8.10
N PRO A 221 21.55 0.87 9.35
CA PRO A 221 21.48 -0.13 10.40
C PRO A 221 20.03 -0.54 10.69
N ARG A 222 19.85 -1.76 11.22
CA ARG A 222 18.54 -2.36 11.48
C ARG A 222 17.60 -1.49 12.30
N TRP A 223 18.12 -0.84 13.35
CA TRP A 223 17.30 -0.02 14.24
C TRP A 223 16.69 1.18 13.51
N ARG A 224 17.45 1.85 12.63
CA ARG A 224 16.94 2.96 11.81
C ARG A 224 15.87 2.47 10.85
N ARG A 225 16.08 1.30 10.23
CA ARG A 225 15.06 0.67 9.37
C ARG A 225 13.78 0.35 10.15
N SER A 226 13.89 -0.16 11.37
CA SER A 226 12.74 -0.44 12.22
C SER A 226 11.98 0.83 12.61
N VAL A 227 12.68 1.91 12.96
CA VAL A 227 12.05 3.21 13.27
C VAL A 227 11.30 3.75 12.05
N ARG A 228 11.93 3.76 10.87
CA ARG A 228 11.26 4.19 9.63
C ARG A 228 9.99 3.38 9.34
N LYS A 229 10.06 2.05 9.51
CA LYS A 229 8.89 1.17 9.35
C LYS A 229 7.78 1.51 10.34
N ALA A 230 8.12 1.76 11.61
CA ALA A 230 7.14 2.13 12.63
C ALA A 230 6.47 3.47 12.30
N VAL A 231 7.22 4.47 11.84
CA VAL A 231 6.69 5.77 11.42
C VAL A 231 5.76 5.63 10.21
N VAL A 232 6.18 4.92 9.17
CA VAL A 232 5.34 4.69 7.98
C VAL A 232 4.08 3.91 8.34
N LEU A 233 4.18 2.89 9.20
CA LEU A 233 3.03 2.14 9.68
C LEU A 233 2.04 3.04 10.43
N LEU A 234 2.53 3.89 11.33
CA LEU A 234 1.71 4.84 12.07
C LEU A 234 1.00 5.83 11.13
N LEU A 235 1.73 6.42 10.18
CA LEU A 235 1.14 7.29 9.16
C LEU A 235 0.08 6.57 8.32
N THR A 236 0.34 5.32 7.94
CA THR A 236 -0.62 4.49 7.19
C THR A 236 -1.90 4.27 7.99
N ILE A 237 -1.79 3.96 9.29
CA ILE A 237 -2.95 3.81 10.18
C ILE A 237 -3.74 5.11 10.27
N LEU A 238 -3.08 6.26 10.42
CA LEU A 238 -3.74 7.57 10.45
C LEU A 238 -4.52 7.85 9.16
N VAL A 239 -3.91 7.60 8.01
CA VAL A 239 -4.57 7.77 6.70
C VAL A 239 -5.77 6.84 6.57
N LEU A 240 -5.68 5.58 7.02
CA LEU A 240 -6.81 4.65 7.01
C LEU A 240 -7.95 5.11 7.93
N ILE A 241 -7.65 5.67 9.11
CA ILE A 241 -8.66 6.24 10.01
C ILE A 241 -9.36 7.41 9.33
N VAL A 242 -8.61 8.36 8.77
CA VAL A 242 -9.18 9.52 8.06
C VAL A 242 -10.06 9.05 6.91
N HIS A 243 -9.59 8.11 6.08
CA HIS A 243 -10.39 7.57 4.99
C HIS A 243 -11.67 6.89 5.49
N SER A 244 -11.59 6.08 6.54
CA SER A 244 -12.77 5.45 7.13
C SER A 244 -13.78 6.48 7.63
N LEU A 245 -13.33 7.54 8.31
CA LEU A 245 -14.18 8.64 8.78
C LEU A 245 -14.80 9.42 7.60
N THR A 246 -14.05 9.65 6.53
CA THR A 246 -14.60 10.30 5.33
C THR A 246 -15.68 9.45 4.66
N ILE A 247 -15.48 8.13 4.56
CA ILE A 247 -16.48 7.23 3.98
C ILE A 247 -17.74 7.20 4.84
N VAL A 248 -17.59 7.04 6.16
CA VAL A 248 -18.73 7.03 7.10
C VAL A 248 -19.49 8.36 7.07
N SER A 249 -18.79 9.50 7.02
CA SER A 249 -19.44 10.82 6.95
C SER A 249 -20.12 11.09 5.60
N LEU A 250 -19.62 10.53 4.50
CA LEU A 250 -20.29 10.58 3.21
C LEU A 250 -21.53 9.68 3.20
N GLN A 251 -21.41 8.44 3.68
CA GLN A 251 -22.53 7.50 3.76
C GLN A 251 -23.65 8.01 4.66
N SER A 252 -23.34 8.64 5.80
CA SER A 252 -24.35 9.22 6.67
C SER A 252 -25.12 10.36 6.00
N ARG A 253 -24.45 11.18 5.17
CA ARG A 253 -25.11 12.22 4.37
C ARG A 253 -26.02 11.62 3.29
N PHE A 254 -25.59 10.55 2.62
CA PHE A 254 -26.42 9.89 1.60
C PHE A 254 -27.65 9.19 2.20
N HIS A 255 -27.51 8.48 3.32
CA HIS A 255 -28.67 7.88 4.00
C HIS A 255 -29.68 8.93 4.48
N VAL A 256 -29.22 10.06 5.01
CA VAL A 256 -30.13 11.16 5.39
C VAL A 256 -30.86 11.73 4.18
N ALA A 257 -30.19 11.84 3.03
CA ALA A 257 -30.83 12.29 1.79
C ALA A 257 -31.89 11.29 1.27
N GLU A 258 -31.65 9.99 1.43
CA GLU A 258 -32.58 8.93 1.01
C GLU A 258 -33.80 8.81 1.95
N VAL A 259 -33.61 8.95 3.27
CA VAL A 259 -34.70 8.91 4.26
C VAL A 259 -35.66 10.11 4.14
N ILE A 260 -35.24 11.23 3.54
CA ILE A 260 -36.10 12.40 3.34
C ILE A 260 -37.01 12.26 2.10
N GLN A 261 -36.86 11.22 1.27
CA GLN A 261 -37.87 10.86 0.27
C GLN A 261 -39.06 10.12 0.90
N GLU A 262 -39.79 10.80 1.79
CA GLU A 262 -41.15 10.36 2.13
C GLU A 262 -42.04 10.58 0.91
N THR A 263 -42.27 9.51 0.15
CA THR A 263 -43.26 9.49 -0.93
C THR A 263 -44.62 9.82 -0.33
N THR A 264 -45.12 11.01 -0.62
CA THR A 264 -46.40 11.46 -0.10
C THR A 264 -47.47 11.13 -1.14
N TRP A 265 -48.50 10.39 -0.72
CA TRP A 265 -49.63 10.05 -1.58
C TRP A 265 -50.69 11.12 -1.42
N VAL A 266 -51.04 11.79 -2.52
CA VAL A 266 -52.12 12.77 -2.54
C VAL A 266 -53.29 12.15 -3.28
N ILE A 267 -54.44 12.07 -2.60
CA ILE A 267 -55.70 11.62 -3.18
C ILE A 267 -56.56 12.84 -3.47
N GLU A 268 -56.96 12.99 -4.73
CA GLU A 268 -57.84 14.07 -5.17
C GLU A 268 -59.31 13.69 -4.98
N HIS A 269 -60.12 14.59 -4.42
CA HIS A 269 -61.57 14.42 -4.32
C HIS A 269 -62.29 15.43 -5.19
N ALA A 270 -63.24 14.95 -5.99
CA ALA A 270 -64.13 15.83 -6.75
C ALA A 270 -65.19 16.42 -5.80
N ARG A 271 -65.26 17.75 -5.69
CA ARG A 271 -66.42 18.41 -5.06
C ARG A 271 -67.66 18.14 -5.93
N SER A 272 -68.34 17.03 -5.70
CA SER A 272 -69.68 16.81 -6.20
C SER A 272 -70.66 17.47 -5.22
N SER A 273 -71.58 18.24 -5.76
CA SER A 273 -72.61 18.91 -5.00
C SER A 273 -73.65 17.86 -4.57
N GLY A 274 -73.46 17.25 -3.40
CA GLY A 274 -74.55 16.58 -2.67
C GLY A 274 -74.58 15.05 -2.67
N SER A 275 -73.45 14.37 -2.83
CA SER A 275 -73.37 12.92 -2.59
C SER A 275 -72.13 12.61 -1.73
N ASP A 276 -72.34 11.89 -0.63
CA ASP A 276 -71.30 11.54 0.36
C ASP A 276 -70.36 10.39 -0.09
N SER A 277 -70.42 9.97 -1.36
CA SER A 277 -69.52 8.94 -1.88
C SER A 277 -68.21 9.52 -2.41
N LEU A 278 -67.09 8.97 -1.94
CA LEU A 278 -65.73 9.36 -2.31
C LEU A 278 -65.36 8.72 -3.67
N GLU A 279 -65.53 9.45 -4.77
CA GLU A 279 -65.12 8.96 -6.08
C GLU A 279 -63.61 9.18 -6.33
N PHE A 280 -62.86 8.09 -6.47
CA PHE A 280 -61.41 8.10 -6.66
C PHE A 280 -61.05 8.36 -8.13
N ARG A 281 -60.65 9.58 -8.49
CA ARG A 281 -60.37 9.94 -9.90
C ARG A 281 -58.91 9.77 -10.34
N SER A 282 -57.96 10.18 -9.51
CA SER A 282 -56.54 10.13 -9.87
C SER A 282 -55.66 10.09 -8.63
N TRP A 283 -54.55 9.35 -8.73
CA TRP A 283 -53.48 9.35 -7.74
C TRP A 283 -52.18 9.80 -8.41
N GLY A 284 -51.37 10.54 -7.66
CA GLY A 284 -50.05 11.01 -8.09
C GLY A 284 -49.04 10.87 -6.96
N LEU A 285 -47.81 10.48 -7.31
CA LEU A 285 -46.71 10.37 -6.35
C LEU A 285 -45.93 11.69 -6.34
N TYR A 286 -45.82 12.31 -5.17
CA TYR A 286 -45.09 13.57 -5.03
C TYR A 286 -43.88 13.40 -4.11
N SER A 287 -42.75 13.99 -4.51
CA SER A 287 -41.47 13.90 -3.80
C SER A 287 -41.31 14.91 -2.65
N SER A 288 -42.37 15.66 -2.31
CA SER A 288 -42.34 16.75 -1.33
C SER A 288 -43.68 16.87 -0.60
N HIS A 289 -43.63 16.90 0.74
CA HIS A 289 -44.78 17.20 1.61
C HIS A 289 -45.31 18.64 1.45
N ARG A 290 -44.53 19.52 0.81
CA ARG A 290 -44.92 20.91 0.55
C ARG A 290 -45.51 21.04 -0.85
N CYS A 291 -46.67 20.44 -1.07
CA CYS A 291 -47.43 20.56 -2.32
C CYS A 291 -47.90 21.99 -2.65
N ALA A 292 -47.60 22.99 -1.80
CA ALA A 292 -48.17 24.33 -1.91
C ALA A 292 -47.26 25.40 -2.55
N ARG A 293 -45.97 25.15 -2.80
CA ARG A 293 -45.04 26.25 -3.17
C ARG A 293 -44.13 26.09 -4.38
N ASP A 294 -44.08 24.94 -5.04
CA ASP A 294 -43.34 24.80 -6.30
C ASP A 294 -44.30 24.99 -7.49
N ALA A 295 -44.22 26.17 -8.14
CA ALA A 295 -45.04 26.65 -9.26
C ALA A 295 -44.97 25.76 -10.53
N PRO A 296 -45.86 25.87 -11.56
CA PRO A 296 -46.93 26.84 -11.83
C PRO A 296 -48.36 26.23 -11.82
N ASN A 297 -48.53 25.05 -11.22
CA ASN A 297 -49.83 24.39 -11.06
C ASN A 297 -50.48 24.66 -9.70
N SER A 298 -50.09 25.72 -8.99
CA SER A 298 -50.83 26.22 -7.82
C SER A 298 -52.15 26.86 -8.26
N ARG A 299 -53.02 26.06 -8.88
CA ARG A 299 -54.44 26.36 -9.01
C ARG A 299 -54.96 26.40 -7.58
N THR A 300 -55.16 27.61 -7.07
CA THR A 300 -55.77 27.98 -5.78
C THR A 300 -57.17 27.41 -5.56
N THR A 301 -57.65 26.51 -6.42
CA THR A 301 -58.96 25.88 -6.39
C THR A 301 -58.93 24.40 -6.00
N TRP A 302 -57.75 23.83 -5.73
CA TRP A 302 -57.65 22.42 -5.32
C TRP A 302 -58.02 22.30 -3.85
N THR A 303 -59.18 21.73 -3.56
CA THR A 303 -59.46 21.18 -2.22
C THR A 303 -58.77 19.83 -2.13
N THR A 304 -57.49 19.82 -1.76
CA THR A 304 -56.80 18.60 -1.35
C THR A 304 -57.58 17.93 -0.23
N ALA A 305 -58.03 16.69 -0.46
CA ALA A 305 -58.89 16.01 0.49
C ALA A 305 -58.09 15.50 1.69
N ARG A 306 -56.97 14.79 1.47
CA ARG A 306 -56.08 14.26 2.52
C ARG A 306 -54.66 14.00 1.99
N VAL A 307 -53.67 14.00 2.88
CA VAL A 307 -52.25 13.83 2.55
C VAL A 307 -51.69 12.72 3.43
N PHE A 308 -51.48 11.55 2.83
CA PHE A 308 -51.02 10.37 3.55
C PHE A 308 -49.50 10.26 3.43
N SER A 309 -48.81 10.19 4.57
CA SER A 309 -47.44 9.69 4.64
C SER A 309 -47.43 8.25 5.14
N ALA A 310 -46.31 7.56 4.98
CA ALA A 310 -46.11 6.21 5.54
C ALA A 310 -46.20 6.17 7.08
N SER A 311 -46.14 7.32 7.76
CA SER A 311 -46.23 7.47 9.21
C SER A 311 -47.63 7.87 9.73
N GLY A 312 -48.61 8.08 8.84
CA GLY A 312 -49.98 8.48 9.17
C GLY A 312 -50.37 9.84 8.57
N ASP A 313 -51.68 10.08 8.48
CA ASP A 313 -52.29 11.21 7.75
C ASP A 313 -52.01 12.57 8.43
N PHE A 314 -51.55 13.56 7.65
CA PHE A 314 -51.18 14.91 8.11
C PHE A 314 -52.27 15.94 7.80
N SER A 315 -53.54 15.61 7.99
CA SER A 315 -54.61 16.62 7.89
C SER A 315 -54.83 17.30 9.25
N ASN A 316 -54.12 18.40 9.49
CA ASN A 316 -54.42 19.43 10.50
C ASN A 316 -54.82 18.97 11.91
N GLY A 317 -53.82 18.62 12.74
CA GLY A 317 -53.79 18.95 14.18
C GLY A 317 -54.97 18.55 15.08
N THR A 318 -55.91 17.73 14.60
CA THR A 318 -57.06 17.24 15.34
C THR A 318 -57.22 15.77 14.98
N LEU A 319 -56.86 14.92 15.95
CA LEU A 319 -57.27 13.52 15.97
C LEU A 319 -58.79 13.46 15.80
N PHE A 320 -59.27 12.70 14.82
CA PHE A 320 -60.70 12.56 14.56
C PHE A 320 -61.47 12.09 15.82
N PRO A 321 -62.75 12.47 15.98
CA PRO A 321 -63.65 11.84 16.94
C PRO A 321 -63.92 10.37 16.55
N ASP A 322 -64.13 9.51 17.56
CA ASP A 322 -64.30 8.03 17.52
C ASP A 322 -65.35 7.43 16.54
N ALA A 323 -65.97 8.21 15.65
CA ALA A 323 -67.08 7.78 14.80
C ALA A 323 -66.69 6.93 13.58
N TRP A 324 -65.39 6.70 13.34
CA TRP A 324 -64.92 5.89 12.19
C TRP A 324 -64.26 4.60 12.69
N ARG A 325 -65.05 3.74 13.36
CA ARG A 325 -64.69 2.32 13.51
C ARG A 325 -65.32 1.53 12.37
N ALA A 326 -64.48 0.89 11.58
CA ALA A 326 -64.94 -0.17 10.67
C ALA A 326 -65.64 -1.26 11.50
N SER A 327 -66.93 -1.47 11.25
CA SER A 327 -67.64 -2.62 11.83
C SER A 327 -67.20 -3.89 11.12
N PRO A 328 -66.93 -5.00 11.84
CA PRO A 328 -66.60 -6.27 11.21
C PRO A 328 -67.88 -6.86 10.58
N GLY A 329 -67.99 -6.78 9.26
CA GLY A 329 -69.00 -7.49 8.50
C GLY A 329 -68.70 -8.99 8.49
N SER A 330 -69.66 -9.78 8.95
CA SER A 330 -69.62 -11.23 9.13
C SER A 330 -69.44 -12.02 7.83
N ASP A 331 -68.56 -13.01 7.90
CA ASP A 331 -68.42 -14.23 7.08
C ASP A 331 -69.31 -14.37 5.83
N SER A 332 -68.74 -14.09 4.65
CA SER A 332 -68.55 -15.06 3.56
C SER A 332 -68.06 -14.37 2.27
N ALA A 333 -66.94 -14.89 1.72
CA ALA A 333 -66.27 -14.52 0.46
C ALA A 333 -65.43 -13.21 0.44
N PRO A 334 -64.27 -13.21 -0.26
CA PRO A 334 -63.34 -12.08 -0.27
C PRO A 334 -63.90 -10.94 -1.13
N ALA A 335 -64.54 -9.97 -0.47
CA ALA A 335 -64.91 -8.72 -1.08
C ALA A 335 -63.64 -7.90 -1.34
N TRP A 336 -63.41 -7.60 -2.61
CA TRP A 336 -62.59 -6.50 -3.06
C TRP A 336 -63.02 -5.24 -2.31
N ILE A 337 -62.05 -4.55 -1.70
CA ILE A 337 -62.27 -3.28 -1.01
C ILE A 337 -62.57 -2.22 -2.08
N GLY A 338 -63.84 -2.15 -2.48
CA GLY A 338 -64.42 -0.99 -3.12
C GLY A 338 -64.77 0.01 -2.02
N ILE A 339 -64.01 1.08 -1.93
CA ILE A 339 -64.34 2.25 -1.11
C ILE A 339 -65.39 3.03 -1.91
N GLN A 340 -66.64 3.06 -1.41
CA GLN A 340 -67.63 4.06 -1.80
C GLN A 340 -67.64 5.19 -0.77
#